data_AF-A0A3R6EVK6-F1
#
_entry.id   AF-A0A3R6EVK6-F1
#
_cell.length_a   1.000
_cell.length_b   1.000
_cell.length_c   1.000
_cell.angle_alpha   90.00
_cell.angle_beta   90.00
_cell.angle_gamma   90.00
#
_symmetry.space_group_name_H-M   'P 1'
#
loop_
_entity.id
_entity.type
_entity.pdbx_description
1 polymer ?
#
loop_
_entity_poly.entity_id
_entity_poly.type
_entity_poly.pdbx_seq_one_letter_code
_entity_poly.pdbx_strand_id
1 'polypeptide(L)'
;MAKTYFPDARCNLGPAHDYILVYAKNIEKLKPTLNKIELTEERASEYKNPDNDPRGKWASVDITGQTGHATESQFYTITTPAGIEYTPPIGRCWALSKETFNDLVKDNRIWFGADGTSRPRKKNFLSEVDGVNAWTWWTNKEVGHNQEAAKELKELLGAADIFDNPKPTKLLSKIFEIATKENDIILDFFAGSGTTGHSVVKLNNQQLAHRKFILVQIPEFTDKKSPAYKAGYKTISEITIARNKAVVERYQKESEGKILDEEYKQQLNQLGFKVFTLSKSSFPRTDFTPDPTKNEEENLALFHNYIKEKESQLTLVFNEEELITEILIKQGFMLTYKLEKQASFTQNTVYWATDGKKEAYITVDANLNDETVEYFMQHTDKKFICIERALDTTKKFNLKEKMQEKFFAF
;
A
#
# COMPACT_ATOMS: atom_id res chain seq x y z
N MET A 1 2.70 -5.64 19.42
CA MET A 1 4.02 -6.15 18.98
C MET A 1 4.93 -6.13 20.19
N ALA A 2 5.65 -7.21 20.47
CA ALA A 2 6.65 -7.24 21.54
C ALA A 2 8.05 -7.24 20.92
N LYS A 3 8.88 -6.28 21.32
CA LYS A 3 10.30 -6.20 20.91
C LYS A 3 11.09 -7.46 21.31
N THR A 4 10.67 -8.14 22.37
CA THR A 4 11.32 -9.33 22.92
C THR A 4 10.30 -10.42 23.27
N TYR A 5 10.67 -11.68 23.02
CA TYR A 5 9.84 -12.84 23.37
C TYR A 5 9.92 -13.17 24.88
N PHE A 6 11.04 -12.81 25.52
CA PHE A 6 11.27 -13.01 26.95
C PHE A 6 11.39 -11.66 27.68
N PRO A 7 10.99 -11.60 28.96
CA PRO A 7 11.29 -10.47 29.83
C PRO A 7 12.79 -10.20 29.92
N ASP A 8 13.18 -8.93 30.08
CA ASP A 8 14.58 -8.59 30.34
C ASP A 8 14.98 -9.13 31.71
N ALA A 9 15.91 -10.08 31.74
CA ALA A 9 16.37 -10.73 32.97
C ALA A 9 17.03 -9.76 33.98
N ARG A 10 17.32 -8.52 33.56
CA ARG A 10 17.91 -7.48 34.42
C ARG A 10 16.87 -6.67 35.19
N CYS A 11 15.57 -6.83 34.91
CA CYS A 11 14.51 -6.16 35.65
C CYS A 11 13.36 -7.12 36.03
N ASN A 12 12.72 -6.83 37.17
CA ASN A 12 11.56 -7.60 37.61
C ASN A 12 10.26 -7.21 36.86
N LEU A 13 10.30 -6.13 36.08
CA LEU A 13 9.21 -5.68 35.22
C LEU A 13 9.80 -4.95 34.00
N GLY A 14 9.68 -5.55 32.82
CA GLY A 14 10.18 -5.00 31.56
C GLY A 14 9.06 -4.60 30.60
N PRO A 15 9.32 -3.72 29.63
CA PRO A 15 8.35 -3.41 28.58
C PRO A 15 8.11 -4.64 27.70
N ALA A 16 6.85 -4.98 27.47
CA ALA A 16 6.43 -6.14 26.69
C ALA A 16 5.65 -5.78 25.41
N HIS A 17 5.47 -4.49 25.13
CA HIS A 17 4.69 -4.01 24.00
C HIS A 17 5.28 -2.76 23.34
N ASP A 18 4.99 -2.63 22.06
CA ASP A 18 5.24 -1.48 21.21
C ASP A 18 3.92 -0.83 20.79
N TYR A 19 3.99 0.44 20.37
CA TYR A 19 2.84 1.21 19.92
C TYR A 19 2.86 1.40 18.40
N ILE A 20 1.67 1.41 17.80
CA ILE A 20 1.44 1.79 16.41
C ILE A 20 0.46 2.95 16.45
N LEU A 21 0.94 4.14 16.10
CA LEU A 21 0.11 5.34 16.08
C LEU A 21 -0.60 5.44 14.73
N VAL A 22 -1.92 5.66 14.76
CA VAL A 22 -2.75 5.76 13.56
C VAL A 22 -3.32 7.17 13.47
N TYR A 23 -3.07 7.83 12.34
CA TYR A 23 -3.60 9.14 12.02
C TYR A 23 -4.37 9.07 10.71
N ALA A 24 -5.39 9.93 10.57
CA ALA A 24 -6.17 10.04 9.35
C ALA A 24 -6.17 11.49 8.86
N LYS A 25 -6.06 11.67 7.53
CA LYS A 25 -6.24 12.98 6.89
C LYS A 25 -7.63 13.57 7.16
N ASN A 26 -8.64 12.70 7.24
CA ASN A 26 -10.01 13.06 7.61
C ASN A 26 -10.59 11.93 8.48
N ILE A 27 -10.85 12.23 9.75
CA ILE A 27 -11.30 11.24 10.75
C ILE A 27 -12.72 10.73 10.48
N GLU A 28 -13.61 11.58 9.95
CA GLU A 28 -14.99 11.24 9.61
C GLU A 28 -15.05 10.17 8.51
N LYS A 29 -14.06 10.16 7.62
CA LYS A 29 -13.96 9.17 6.54
C LYS A 29 -13.24 7.88 6.96
N LEU A 30 -12.54 7.84 8.10
CA LEU A 30 -11.70 6.70 8.45
C LEU A 30 -12.53 5.45 8.76
N LYS A 31 -13.46 5.54 9.72
CA LYS A 31 -14.25 4.38 10.20
C LYS A 31 -14.92 3.57 9.08
N PRO A 32 -15.63 4.19 8.10
CA PRO A 32 -16.26 3.41 7.02
C PRO A 32 -15.26 2.82 6.01
N THR A 33 -14.01 3.28 5.99
CA THR A 33 -12.99 2.77 5.06
C THR A 33 -12.20 1.57 5.59
N LEU A 34 -12.14 1.39 6.92
CA LEU A 34 -11.46 0.26 7.53
C LEU A 34 -12.20 -1.04 7.25
N ASN A 35 -11.45 -2.07 6.89
CA ASN A 35 -12.01 -3.40 6.65
C ASN A 35 -12.25 -4.13 7.96
N LYS A 36 -13.26 -5.00 7.94
CA LYS A 36 -13.33 -6.10 8.89
C LYS A 36 -12.22 -7.08 8.58
N ILE A 37 -11.73 -7.75 9.62
CA ILE A 37 -10.76 -8.83 9.51
C ILE A 37 -11.50 -10.18 9.48
N GLU A 38 -10.90 -11.17 8.84
CA GLU A 38 -11.45 -12.52 8.82
C GLU A 38 -11.60 -13.09 10.24
N LEU A 39 -12.62 -13.92 10.40
CA LEU A 39 -12.85 -14.64 11.65
C LEU A 39 -11.81 -15.76 11.78
N THR A 40 -11.07 -15.78 12.87
CA THR A 40 -10.09 -16.85 13.14
C THR A 40 -10.79 -18.19 13.35
N GLU A 41 -10.13 -19.29 13.00
CA GLU A 41 -10.64 -20.66 13.26
C GLU A 41 -10.97 -20.88 14.74
N GLU A 42 -10.14 -20.35 15.64
CA GLU A 42 -10.35 -20.40 17.09
C GLU A 42 -11.70 -19.78 17.46
N ARG A 43 -12.02 -18.59 16.94
CA ARG A 43 -13.32 -17.94 17.16
C ARG A 43 -14.46 -18.64 16.43
N ALA A 44 -14.23 -19.14 15.21
CA ALA A 44 -15.23 -19.90 14.47
C ALA A 44 -15.64 -21.19 15.20
N SER A 45 -14.71 -21.79 15.95
CA SER A 45 -14.95 -23.00 16.76
C SER A 45 -15.88 -22.76 17.96
N GLU A 46 -16.02 -21.51 18.41
CA GLU A 46 -16.94 -21.12 19.49
C GLU A 46 -18.42 -21.17 19.05
N TYR A 47 -18.68 -21.12 17.74
CA TYR A 47 -20.04 -21.21 17.18
C TYR A 47 -20.52 -22.67 17.25
N LYS A 48 -21.76 -22.88 17.72
CA LYS A 48 -22.35 -24.21 17.90
C LYS A 48 -23.72 -24.29 17.24
N ASN A 49 -24.21 -25.50 16.98
CA ASN A 49 -25.57 -25.72 16.45
C ASN A 49 -26.33 -26.72 17.34
N PRO A 50 -26.65 -26.36 18.60
CA PRO A 50 -27.27 -27.29 19.54
C PRO A 50 -28.72 -27.66 19.20
N ASP A 51 -29.37 -26.87 18.34
CA ASP A 51 -30.78 -27.01 17.96
C ASP A 51 -30.98 -27.47 16.51
N ASN A 52 -29.90 -27.91 15.85
CA ASN A 52 -29.92 -28.40 14.47
C ASN A 52 -30.56 -27.41 13.47
N ASP A 53 -30.34 -26.11 13.65
CA ASP A 53 -30.82 -25.09 12.71
C ASP A 53 -30.19 -25.31 11.32
N PRO A 54 -30.98 -25.33 10.23
CA PRO A 54 -30.48 -25.60 8.88
C PRO A 54 -29.47 -24.55 8.37
N ARG A 55 -29.42 -23.36 8.98
CA ARG A 55 -28.44 -22.30 8.64
C ARG A 55 -27.05 -22.56 9.23
N GLY A 56 -26.91 -23.59 10.07
CA GLY A 56 -25.63 -24.06 10.61
C GLY A 56 -25.26 -23.45 11.96
N LYS A 57 -23.96 -23.42 12.26
CA LYS A 57 -23.42 -22.98 13.56
C LYS A 57 -23.73 -21.51 13.83
N TRP A 58 -24.07 -21.17 15.07
CA TRP A 58 -24.38 -19.82 15.51
C TRP A 58 -23.78 -19.52 16.90
N ALA A 59 -23.60 -18.23 17.18
CA ALA A 59 -23.18 -17.72 18.48
C ALA A 59 -24.39 -17.15 19.26
N SER A 60 -24.41 -17.37 20.58
CA SER A 60 -25.49 -16.94 21.46
C SER A 60 -25.31 -15.49 21.92
N VAL A 61 -26.13 -14.57 21.40
CA VAL A 61 -26.04 -13.14 21.71
C VAL A 61 -27.11 -12.75 22.73
N ASP A 62 -26.70 -11.99 23.75
CA ASP A 62 -27.64 -11.40 24.70
C ASP A 62 -28.44 -10.28 24.04
N ILE A 63 -29.74 -10.23 24.31
CA ILE A 63 -30.66 -9.26 23.72
C ILE A 63 -31.08 -8.19 24.70
N THR A 64 -30.22 -7.82 25.67
CA THR A 64 -30.50 -6.72 26.60
C THR A 64 -29.58 -5.52 26.37
N GLY A 65 -30.12 -4.31 26.54
CA GLY A 65 -29.40 -3.04 26.44
C GLY A 65 -29.50 -2.21 27.72
N GLN A 66 -28.72 -1.13 27.81
CA GLN A 66 -28.87 -0.11 28.86
C GLN A 66 -30.10 0.76 28.59
N THR A 67 -30.81 1.18 29.64
CA THR A 67 -32.08 1.92 29.53
C THR A 67 -31.95 3.36 29.03
N GLY A 68 -30.75 3.93 28.96
CA GLY A 68 -30.55 5.38 28.78
C GLY A 68 -31.19 6.00 27.52
N HIS A 69 -31.39 5.22 26.45
CA HIS A 69 -32.07 5.65 25.22
C HIS A 69 -33.19 4.68 24.82
N ALA A 70 -33.71 3.91 25.78
CA ALA A 70 -34.71 2.89 25.52
C ALA A 70 -36.09 3.52 25.25
N THR A 71 -36.81 2.96 24.28
CA THR A 71 -38.20 3.32 23.98
C THR A 71 -39.18 2.42 24.73
N GLU A 72 -40.44 2.83 24.86
CA GLU A 72 -41.50 2.01 25.49
C GLU A 72 -41.62 0.62 24.84
N SER A 73 -41.37 0.53 23.52
CA SER A 73 -41.42 -0.71 22.76
C SER A 73 -40.38 -1.77 23.16
N GLN A 74 -39.41 -1.39 24.00
CA GLN A 74 -38.32 -2.24 24.52
C GLN A 74 -38.58 -2.74 25.95
N PHE A 75 -39.70 -2.33 26.56
CA PHE A 75 -40.16 -2.80 27.86
C PHE A 75 -41.40 -3.66 27.67
N TYR A 76 -41.19 -4.95 27.44
CA TYR A 76 -42.26 -5.92 27.27
C TYR A 76 -41.88 -7.26 27.92
N THR A 77 -42.89 -8.03 28.28
CA THR A 77 -42.71 -9.40 28.76
C THR A 77 -42.56 -10.35 27.57
N ILE A 78 -41.56 -11.22 27.65
CA ILE A 78 -41.39 -12.33 26.70
C ILE A 78 -41.88 -13.60 27.36
N THR A 79 -42.84 -14.28 26.73
CA THR A 79 -43.29 -15.62 27.13
C THR A 79 -42.57 -16.66 26.27
N THR A 80 -41.90 -17.62 26.90
CA THR A 80 -41.22 -18.71 26.18
C THR A 80 -42.23 -19.75 25.67
N PRO A 81 -41.84 -20.66 24.75
CA PRO A 81 -42.71 -21.75 24.31
C PRO A 81 -43.20 -22.67 25.45
N ALA A 82 -42.45 -22.76 26.55
CA ALA A 82 -42.84 -23.50 27.75
C ALA A 82 -43.75 -22.70 28.71
N GLY A 83 -44.13 -21.47 28.35
CA GLY A 83 -45.01 -20.60 29.15
C GLY A 83 -44.30 -19.79 30.24
N ILE A 84 -42.96 -19.77 30.27
CA ILE A 84 -42.20 -18.99 31.26
C ILE A 84 -42.12 -17.54 30.82
N GLU A 85 -42.32 -16.61 31.74
CA GLU A 85 -42.25 -15.18 31.46
C GLU A 85 -40.92 -14.56 31.89
N TYR A 86 -40.34 -13.75 31.01
CA TYR A 86 -39.13 -12.97 31.28
C TYR A 86 -39.39 -11.49 31.04
N THR A 87 -39.06 -10.68 32.03
CA THR A 87 -38.91 -9.22 31.91
C THR A 87 -37.43 -8.86 31.75
N PRO A 88 -37.11 -7.68 31.21
CA PRO A 88 -35.73 -7.22 31.23
C PRO A 88 -35.24 -7.04 32.69
N PRO A 89 -33.94 -7.24 32.98
CA PRO A 89 -33.40 -7.09 34.33
C PRO A 89 -33.48 -5.64 34.79
N ILE A 90 -33.49 -5.40 36.09
CA ILE A 90 -33.50 -4.06 36.67
C ILE A 90 -32.34 -3.23 36.08
N GLY A 91 -32.64 -2.02 35.60
CA GLY A 91 -31.66 -1.13 34.97
C GLY A 91 -31.30 -1.46 33.52
N ARG A 92 -32.00 -2.41 32.89
CA ARG A 92 -31.83 -2.79 31.47
C ARG A 92 -33.18 -2.81 30.74
N CYS A 93 -33.13 -2.76 29.42
CA CYS A 93 -34.27 -2.97 28.54
C CYS A 93 -33.96 -4.11 27.55
N TRP A 94 -34.93 -4.57 26.77
CA TRP A 94 -34.62 -5.41 25.61
C TRP A 94 -33.91 -4.56 24.55
N ALA A 95 -32.88 -5.11 23.90
CA ALA A 95 -32.15 -4.47 22.82
C ALA A 95 -32.96 -4.39 21.52
N LEU A 96 -34.06 -5.14 21.45
CA LEU A 96 -34.96 -5.25 20.31
C LEU A 96 -36.33 -4.68 20.72
N SER A 97 -37.04 -4.07 19.78
CA SER A 97 -38.46 -3.75 19.98
C SER A 97 -39.29 -5.04 19.97
N LYS A 98 -40.49 -5.01 20.56
CA LYS A 98 -41.41 -6.16 20.57
C LYS A 98 -41.71 -6.68 19.16
N GLU A 99 -41.87 -5.78 18.19
CA GLU A 99 -42.13 -6.12 16.79
C GLU A 99 -40.93 -6.87 16.17
N THR A 100 -39.73 -6.28 16.23
CA THR A 100 -38.51 -6.91 15.70
C THR A 100 -38.23 -8.24 16.39
N PHE A 101 -38.47 -8.35 17.69
CA PHE A 101 -38.34 -9.61 18.41
C PHE A 101 -39.27 -10.68 17.85
N ASN A 102 -40.55 -10.36 17.64
CA ASN A 102 -41.51 -11.31 17.10
C ASN A 102 -41.15 -11.76 15.68
N ASP A 103 -40.62 -10.87 14.84
CA ASP A 103 -40.17 -11.26 13.50
C ASP A 103 -38.95 -12.17 13.54
N LEU A 104 -38.01 -11.93 14.46
CA LEU A 104 -36.89 -12.83 14.70
C LEU A 104 -37.34 -14.19 15.28
N VAL A 105 -38.41 -14.23 16.08
CA VAL A 105 -39.03 -15.49 16.52
C VAL A 105 -39.61 -16.27 15.33
N LYS A 106 -40.36 -15.60 14.45
CA LYS A 106 -40.92 -16.22 13.23
C LYS A 106 -39.82 -16.76 12.30
N ASP A 107 -38.71 -16.05 12.19
CA ASP A 107 -37.52 -16.47 11.43
C ASP A 107 -36.63 -17.47 12.21
N ASN A 108 -37.09 -18.02 13.33
CA ASN A 108 -36.35 -18.97 14.15
C ASN A 108 -34.94 -18.46 14.54
N ARG A 109 -34.77 -17.15 14.72
CA ARG A 109 -33.50 -16.51 15.13
C ARG A 109 -33.40 -16.28 16.64
N ILE A 110 -34.45 -16.61 17.38
CA ILE A 110 -34.45 -16.57 18.84
C ILE A 110 -34.39 -17.99 19.38
N TRP A 111 -33.42 -18.24 20.25
CA TRP A 111 -33.26 -19.52 20.94
C TRP A 111 -33.75 -19.40 22.38
N PHE A 112 -34.59 -20.35 22.79
CA PHE A 112 -35.22 -20.42 24.12
C PHE A 112 -34.65 -21.56 24.98
N GLY A 113 -33.44 -22.05 24.68
CA GLY A 113 -32.91 -23.27 25.31
C GLY A 113 -33.40 -24.55 24.62
N ALA A 114 -32.80 -25.68 24.97
CA ALA A 114 -33.16 -26.98 24.38
C ALA A 114 -34.59 -27.45 24.75
N ASP A 115 -35.07 -27.01 25.90
CA ASP A 115 -36.38 -27.33 26.49
C ASP A 115 -37.41 -26.18 26.35
N GLY A 116 -37.03 -25.07 25.72
CA GLY A 116 -37.89 -23.90 25.56
C GLY A 116 -38.14 -23.13 26.87
N THR A 117 -37.37 -23.36 27.92
CA THR A 117 -37.53 -22.69 29.23
C THR A 117 -36.56 -21.55 29.44
N SER A 118 -35.47 -21.50 28.68
CA SER A 118 -34.38 -20.56 28.91
C SER A 118 -34.72 -19.14 28.44
N ARG A 119 -34.05 -18.18 29.08
CA ARG A 119 -34.09 -16.78 28.68
C ARG A 119 -33.70 -16.61 27.20
N PRO A 120 -34.48 -15.86 26.40
CA PRO A 120 -34.28 -15.75 24.96
C PRO A 120 -32.90 -15.19 24.60
N ARG A 121 -32.25 -15.81 23.63
CA ARG A 121 -30.97 -15.38 23.05
C ARG A 121 -31.10 -15.25 21.54
N LYS A 122 -30.43 -14.27 20.94
CA LYS A 122 -30.39 -14.13 19.47
C LYS A 122 -29.30 -15.06 18.91
N LYS A 123 -29.66 -15.84 17.90
CA LYS A 123 -28.72 -16.62 17.09
C LYS A 123 -28.01 -15.68 16.11
N ASN A 124 -26.68 -15.66 16.16
CA ASN A 124 -25.86 -14.99 15.15
C ASN A 124 -25.13 -16.06 14.34
N PHE A 125 -25.57 -16.32 13.10
CA PHE A 125 -25.08 -17.45 12.31
C PHE A 125 -23.68 -17.19 11.77
N LEU A 126 -22.81 -18.19 11.86
CA LEU A 126 -21.45 -18.13 11.34
C LEU A 126 -21.42 -17.85 9.83
N SER A 127 -22.39 -18.40 9.09
CA SER A 127 -22.56 -18.19 7.66
C SER A 127 -22.91 -16.75 7.26
N GLU A 128 -23.36 -15.94 8.22
CA GLU A 128 -23.72 -14.53 8.01
C GLU A 128 -22.64 -13.56 8.54
N VAL A 129 -21.52 -14.09 9.07
CA VAL A 129 -20.43 -13.27 9.60
C VAL A 129 -19.49 -12.85 8.48
N ASP A 130 -19.67 -11.61 8.04
CA ASP A 130 -18.82 -10.89 7.07
C ASP A 130 -17.50 -10.37 7.71
N GLY A 131 -16.90 -11.14 8.62
CA GLY A 131 -15.71 -10.73 9.40
C GLY A 131 -16.01 -9.98 10.71
N VAL A 132 -14.94 -9.59 11.40
CA VAL A 132 -15.00 -8.94 12.73
C VAL A 132 -14.20 -7.64 12.77
N ASN A 133 -14.58 -6.75 13.69
CA ASN A 133 -13.81 -5.53 13.94
C ASN A 133 -12.47 -5.88 14.58
N ALA A 134 -11.41 -5.17 14.16
CA ALA A 134 -10.08 -5.31 14.75
C ALA A 134 -10.01 -4.65 16.13
N TRP A 135 -9.33 -5.30 17.08
CA TRP A 135 -8.96 -4.70 18.36
C TRP A 135 -7.73 -3.79 18.22
N THR A 136 -7.55 -2.85 19.13
CA THR A 136 -6.34 -2.01 19.23
C THR A 136 -5.16 -2.75 19.88
N TRP A 137 -5.40 -3.96 20.42
CA TRP A 137 -4.38 -4.80 21.04
C TRP A 137 -4.13 -6.06 20.21
N TRP A 138 -2.88 -6.25 19.78
CA TRP A 138 -2.45 -7.43 19.01
C TRP A 138 -1.31 -8.17 19.71
N THR A 139 -1.50 -9.47 19.89
CA THR A 139 -0.53 -10.35 20.55
C THR A 139 0.59 -10.79 19.59
N ASN A 140 1.73 -11.20 20.11
CA ASN A 140 2.81 -11.77 19.29
C ASN A 140 2.40 -13.04 18.51
N LYS A 141 1.45 -13.83 19.05
CA LYS A 141 0.86 -14.99 18.35
C LYS A 141 0.15 -14.54 17.07
N GLU A 142 -0.53 -13.39 17.10
CA GLU A 142 -1.29 -12.86 15.98
C GLU A 142 -0.39 -12.14 14.96
N VAL A 143 0.49 -11.25 15.41
CA VAL A 143 1.26 -10.34 14.52
C VAL A 143 2.74 -10.66 14.40
N GLY A 144 3.19 -11.77 15.00
CA GLY A 144 4.59 -12.19 15.03
C GLY A 144 5.46 -11.40 15.99
N HIS A 145 6.74 -11.76 16.02
CA HIS A 145 7.78 -11.12 16.84
C HIS A 145 9.13 -11.07 16.12
N ASN A 146 10.09 -10.32 16.65
CA ASN A 146 11.36 -10.02 15.96
C ASN A 146 12.17 -11.28 15.58
N GLN A 147 12.19 -12.32 16.42
CA GLN A 147 12.88 -13.58 16.08
C GLN A 147 12.27 -14.29 14.86
N GLU A 148 10.94 -14.28 14.71
CA GLU A 148 10.26 -14.85 13.54
C GLU A 148 10.62 -14.04 12.28
N ALA A 149 10.66 -12.71 12.39
CA ALA A 149 11.03 -11.82 11.29
C ALA A 149 12.49 -12.01 10.85
N ALA A 150 13.41 -12.20 11.81
CA ALA A 150 14.82 -12.49 11.52
C ALA A 150 15.00 -13.86 10.85
N LYS A 151 14.25 -14.87 11.30
CA LYS A 151 14.24 -16.21 10.68
C LYS A 151 13.74 -16.14 9.24
N GLU A 152 12.62 -15.46 9.00
CA GLU A 152 12.06 -15.28 7.66
C GLU A 152 13.05 -14.58 6.72
N LEU A 153 13.75 -13.55 7.21
CA LEU A 153 14.78 -12.86 6.42
C LEU A 153 15.97 -13.77 6.10
N LYS A 154 16.43 -14.57 7.07
CA LYS A 154 17.50 -15.56 6.87
C LYS A 154 17.11 -16.62 5.85
N GLU A 155 15.88 -17.12 5.89
CA GLU A 155 15.37 -18.10 4.93
C GLU A 155 15.32 -17.54 3.50
N LEU A 156 14.97 -16.26 3.36
CA LEU A 156 14.91 -15.59 2.05
C LEU A 156 16.29 -15.30 1.47
N LEU A 157 17.24 -14.82 2.29
CA LEU A 157 18.53 -14.31 1.80
C LEU A 157 19.72 -15.24 2.07
N GLY A 158 19.49 -16.38 2.72
CA GLY A 158 20.51 -17.41 2.98
C GLY A 158 21.58 -17.01 3.99
N ALA A 159 21.48 -15.84 4.62
CA ALA A 159 22.45 -15.31 5.56
C ALA A 159 21.77 -14.88 6.88
N ALA A 160 22.38 -15.26 8.01
CA ALA A 160 21.90 -14.87 9.33
C ALA A 160 22.36 -13.44 9.68
N ASP A 161 21.60 -12.77 10.55
CA ASP A 161 21.98 -11.51 11.20
C ASP A 161 22.38 -10.40 10.22
N ILE A 162 21.79 -10.40 9.03
CA ILE A 162 21.99 -9.36 8.01
C ILE A 162 21.18 -8.09 8.32
N PHE A 163 20.21 -8.16 9.23
CA PHE A 163 19.45 -7.00 9.68
C PHE A 163 18.96 -7.25 11.11
N ASP A 164 19.20 -6.30 12.02
CA ASP A 164 19.04 -6.55 13.46
C ASP A 164 17.59 -6.69 13.91
N ASN A 165 16.69 -5.85 13.38
CA ASN A 165 15.31 -5.75 13.88
C ASN A 165 14.28 -5.63 12.74
N PRO A 166 14.20 -6.61 11.82
CA PRO A 166 13.19 -6.59 10.78
C PRO A 166 11.80 -6.67 11.42
N LYS A 167 10.84 -5.94 10.87
CA LYS A 167 9.44 -6.08 11.30
C LYS A 167 8.90 -7.43 10.79
N PRO A 168 8.03 -8.13 11.55
CA PRO A 168 7.33 -9.32 11.07
C PRO A 168 6.37 -8.98 9.94
N THR A 169 6.32 -9.82 8.90
CA THR A 169 5.35 -9.65 7.80
C THR A 169 3.91 -9.79 8.26
N LYS A 170 3.63 -10.63 9.26
CA LYS A 170 2.29 -10.77 9.87
C LYS A 170 1.76 -9.45 10.40
N LEU A 171 2.61 -8.64 11.05
CA LEU A 171 2.19 -7.32 11.54
C LEU A 171 1.74 -6.41 10.41
N LEU A 172 2.58 -6.25 9.38
CA LEU A 172 2.26 -5.34 8.28
C LEU A 172 1.10 -5.87 7.44
N SER A 173 1.00 -7.20 7.26
CA SER A 173 -0.14 -7.83 6.60
C SER A 173 -1.44 -7.50 7.34
N LYS A 174 -1.46 -7.62 8.66
CA LYS A 174 -2.63 -7.24 9.48
C LYS A 174 -3.01 -5.78 9.32
N ILE A 175 -2.03 -4.87 9.29
CA ILE A 175 -2.27 -3.45 9.06
C ILE A 175 -2.91 -3.22 7.68
N PHE A 176 -2.37 -3.84 6.63
CA PHE A 176 -2.84 -3.66 5.27
C PHE A 176 -4.22 -4.30 5.05
N GLU A 177 -4.49 -5.47 5.64
CA GLU A 177 -5.83 -6.07 5.67
C GLU A 177 -6.86 -5.11 6.24
N ILE A 178 -6.53 -4.40 7.33
CA ILE A 178 -7.45 -3.44 7.97
C ILE A 178 -7.57 -2.15 7.17
N ALA A 179 -6.47 -1.63 6.63
CA ALA A 179 -6.37 -0.23 6.18
C ALA A 179 -6.37 -0.04 4.65
N THR A 180 -6.37 -1.10 3.84
CA THR A 180 -6.22 -0.99 2.39
C THR A 180 -7.23 -1.82 1.60
N LYS A 181 -7.60 -1.33 0.43
CA LYS A 181 -8.38 -2.02 -0.60
C LYS A 181 -7.47 -2.63 -1.66
N GLU A 182 -8.05 -3.39 -2.58
CA GLU A 182 -7.34 -4.22 -3.55
C GLU A 182 -6.39 -3.45 -4.48
N ASN A 183 -6.63 -2.15 -4.74
CA ASN A 183 -5.86 -1.36 -5.72
C ASN A 183 -5.08 -0.20 -5.08
N ASP A 184 -5.00 -0.16 -3.75
CA ASP A 184 -4.38 0.96 -3.03
C ASP A 184 -2.85 0.98 -3.18
N ILE A 185 -2.28 2.17 -2.96
CA ILE A 185 -0.82 2.39 -2.95
C ILE A 185 -0.37 2.55 -1.51
N ILE A 186 0.60 1.74 -1.09
CA ILE A 186 1.21 1.75 0.24
C ILE A 186 2.59 2.41 0.14
N LEU A 187 2.79 3.49 0.90
CA LEU A 187 4.08 4.18 0.97
C LEU A 187 4.76 3.88 2.31
N ASP A 188 6.01 3.41 2.24
CA ASP A 188 6.89 3.29 3.39
C ASP A 188 8.22 3.98 3.07
N PHE A 189 8.44 5.14 3.69
CA PHE A 189 9.63 5.94 3.49
C PHE A 189 10.75 5.67 4.52
N PHE A 190 10.59 4.62 5.32
CA PHE A 190 11.60 4.06 6.22
C PHE A 190 11.65 2.53 6.03
N ALA A 191 11.85 2.10 4.79
CA ALA A 191 11.63 0.71 4.39
C ALA A 191 12.48 -0.31 5.17
N GLY A 192 13.68 0.07 5.63
CA GLY A 192 14.57 -0.77 6.39
C GLY A 192 14.85 -2.08 5.66
N SER A 193 14.60 -3.22 6.29
CA SER A 193 14.76 -4.53 5.64
C SER A 193 13.83 -4.77 4.44
N GLY A 194 12.79 -3.96 4.23
CA GLY A 194 11.83 -4.13 3.12
C GLY A 194 10.62 -5.01 3.46
N THR A 195 10.23 -5.13 4.74
CA THR A 195 9.08 -5.93 5.17
C THR A 195 7.77 -5.48 4.52
N THR A 196 7.59 -4.18 4.27
CA THR A 196 6.39 -3.62 3.62
C THR A 196 6.15 -4.26 2.26
N GLY A 197 7.14 -4.21 1.36
CA GLY A 197 7.01 -4.81 0.02
C GLY A 197 6.76 -6.31 0.06
N HIS A 198 7.45 -7.05 0.96
CA HIS A 198 7.18 -8.47 1.18
C HIS A 198 5.72 -8.70 1.59
N SER A 199 5.21 -7.96 2.56
CA SER A 199 3.84 -8.15 3.07
C SER A 199 2.78 -7.80 2.02
N VAL A 200 3.03 -6.82 1.16
CA VAL A 200 2.16 -6.49 0.03
C VAL A 200 2.12 -7.61 -0.99
N VAL A 201 3.27 -8.14 -1.43
CA VAL A 201 3.32 -9.27 -2.38
C VAL A 201 2.58 -10.48 -1.81
N LYS A 202 2.80 -10.78 -0.52
CA LYS A 202 2.14 -11.87 0.17
C LYS A 202 0.62 -11.72 0.17
N LEU A 203 0.10 -10.57 0.62
CA LEU A 203 -1.34 -10.34 0.66
C LEU A 203 -1.99 -10.35 -0.71
N ASN A 204 -1.33 -9.74 -1.70
CA ASN A 204 -1.83 -9.74 -3.06
C ASN A 204 -1.96 -11.17 -3.61
N ASN A 205 -1.00 -12.05 -3.31
CA ASN A 205 -1.07 -13.45 -3.73
C ASN A 205 -2.13 -14.25 -2.96
N GLN A 206 -2.43 -13.89 -1.71
CA GLN A 206 -3.44 -14.56 -0.89
C GLN A 206 -4.88 -14.14 -1.24
N GLN A 207 -5.07 -12.89 -1.65
CA GLN A 207 -6.38 -12.27 -1.84
C GLN A 207 -6.68 -11.94 -3.31
N LEU A 208 -5.83 -12.35 -4.25
CA LEU A 208 -5.89 -11.96 -5.68
C LEU A 208 -6.05 -10.45 -5.86
N ALA A 209 -5.33 -9.68 -5.03
CA ALA A 209 -5.38 -8.22 -5.01
C ALA A 209 -4.21 -7.58 -5.77
N HIS A 210 -4.34 -6.30 -6.10
CA HIS A 210 -3.37 -5.54 -6.90
C HIS A 210 -2.81 -4.30 -6.17
N ARG A 211 -2.57 -4.43 -4.85
CA ARG A 211 -2.00 -3.35 -4.05
C ARG A 211 -0.59 -3.03 -4.57
N LYS A 212 -0.26 -1.76 -4.65
CA LYS A 212 1.07 -1.29 -5.07
C LYS A 212 1.83 -0.79 -3.85
N PHE A 213 3.15 -0.82 -3.92
CA PHE A 213 3.99 -0.26 -2.87
C PHE A 213 5.04 0.70 -3.43
N ILE A 214 5.42 1.68 -2.61
CA ILE A 214 6.57 2.55 -2.82
C ILE A 214 7.43 2.47 -1.56
N LEU A 215 8.67 2.02 -1.72
CA LEU A 215 9.65 1.95 -0.63
C LEU A 215 10.71 3.04 -0.85
N VAL A 216 11.00 3.81 0.19
CA VAL A 216 12.16 4.72 0.22
C VAL A 216 13.12 4.24 1.29
N GLN A 217 14.39 4.08 0.90
CA GLN A 217 15.47 3.69 1.80
C GLN A 217 16.73 4.49 1.45
N ILE A 218 17.32 5.12 2.46
CA ILE A 218 18.61 5.80 2.32
C ILE A 218 19.71 4.73 2.14
N PRO A 219 20.69 4.94 1.23
CA PRO A 219 21.81 4.03 1.03
C PRO A 219 22.86 4.16 2.14
N GLU A 220 22.44 3.97 3.39
CA GLU A 220 23.32 3.96 4.55
C GLU A 220 24.26 2.76 4.47
N PHE A 221 25.57 2.98 4.68
CA PHE A 221 26.57 1.92 4.65
C PHE A 221 26.41 0.98 5.84
N THR A 222 26.47 -0.31 5.57
CA THR A 222 26.59 -1.34 6.61
C THR A 222 27.99 -1.33 7.21
N ASP A 223 28.13 -1.69 8.50
CA ASP A 223 29.44 -1.87 9.13
C ASP A 223 30.25 -2.95 8.38
N LYS A 224 31.50 -2.66 8.05
CA LYS A 224 32.41 -3.57 7.31
C LYS A 224 32.62 -4.93 7.99
N LYS A 225 32.41 -5.01 9.31
CA LYS A 225 32.51 -6.24 10.11
C LYS A 225 31.17 -6.98 10.24
N SER A 226 30.05 -6.35 9.87
CA SER A 226 28.71 -6.91 9.99
C SER A 226 28.53 -8.16 9.11
N PRO A 227 27.62 -9.08 9.48
CA PRO A 227 27.22 -10.19 8.63
C PRO A 227 26.67 -9.71 7.27
N ALA A 228 25.93 -8.60 7.24
CA ALA A 228 25.41 -7.99 6.02
C ALA A 228 26.52 -7.65 5.02
N TYR A 229 27.57 -6.95 5.46
CA TYR A 229 28.69 -6.58 4.60
C TYR A 229 29.43 -7.82 4.08
N LYS A 230 29.64 -8.82 4.94
CA LYS A 230 30.27 -10.11 4.55
C LYS A 230 29.43 -10.91 3.57
N ALA A 231 28.10 -10.77 3.63
CA ALA A 231 27.16 -11.35 2.68
C ALA A 231 27.06 -10.56 1.35
N GLY A 232 27.82 -9.46 1.21
CA GLY A 232 27.91 -8.68 -0.02
C GLY A 232 26.99 -7.45 -0.05
N TYR A 233 26.20 -7.20 0.98
CA TYR A 233 25.34 -6.02 1.09
C TYR A 233 26.10 -4.87 1.73
N LYS A 234 26.55 -3.91 0.93
CA LYS A 234 27.32 -2.74 1.37
C LYS A 234 26.43 -1.64 1.96
N THR A 235 25.18 -1.59 1.54
CA THR A 235 24.20 -0.59 2.00
C THR A 235 22.91 -1.24 2.48
N ILE A 236 22.19 -0.55 3.37
CA ILE A 236 20.88 -1.02 3.84
C ILE A 236 19.89 -1.15 2.67
N SER A 237 19.93 -0.22 1.70
CA SER A 237 19.09 -0.28 0.50
C SER A 237 19.31 -1.54 -0.34
N GLU A 238 20.54 -2.07 -0.39
CA GLU A 238 20.81 -3.34 -1.08
C GLU A 238 20.11 -4.51 -0.38
N ILE A 239 20.03 -4.51 0.95
CA ILE A 239 19.27 -5.51 1.72
C ILE A 239 17.78 -5.38 1.42
N THR A 240 17.25 -4.14 1.39
CA THR A 240 15.85 -3.86 1.05
C THR A 240 15.49 -4.40 -0.33
N ILE A 241 16.34 -4.12 -1.34
CA ILE A 241 16.16 -4.57 -2.72
C ILE A 241 16.27 -6.10 -2.79
N ALA A 242 17.30 -6.68 -2.17
CA ALA A 242 17.53 -8.12 -2.18
C ALA A 242 16.36 -8.89 -1.56
N ARG A 243 15.85 -8.46 -0.40
CA ARG A 243 14.68 -9.09 0.23
C ARG A 243 13.48 -9.10 -0.71
N ASN A 244 13.13 -7.94 -1.28
CA ASN A 244 11.93 -7.85 -2.14
C ASN A 244 12.10 -8.60 -3.45
N LYS A 245 13.32 -8.65 -4.01
CA LYS A 245 13.63 -9.46 -5.18
C LYS A 245 13.48 -10.96 -4.87
N ALA A 246 14.06 -11.44 -3.77
CA ALA A 246 13.95 -12.83 -3.34
C ALA A 246 12.51 -13.26 -3.07
N VAL A 247 11.66 -12.36 -2.54
CA VAL A 247 10.23 -12.61 -2.36
C VAL A 247 9.54 -12.83 -3.71
N VAL A 248 9.76 -11.93 -4.68
CA VAL A 248 9.19 -12.07 -6.03
C VAL A 248 9.61 -13.38 -6.68
N GLU A 249 10.92 -13.69 -6.65
CA GLU A 249 11.49 -14.92 -7.21
C GLU A 249 10.90 -16.17 -6.54
N ARG A 250 10.71 -16.13 -5.21
CA ARG A 250 10.08 -17.23 -4.47
C ARG A 250 8.66 -17.50 -4.97
N TYR A 251 7.82 -16.47 -5.09
CA TYR A 251 6.43 -16.64 -5.55
C TYR A 251 6.35 -17.11 -7.00
N GLN A 252 7.23 -16.62 -7.87
CA GLN A 252 7.34 -17.09 -9.25
C GLN A 252 7.71 -18.58 -9.29
N LYS A 253 8.76 -18.98 -8.55
CA LYS A 253 9.22 -20.37 -8.48
C LYS A 253 8.19 -21.30 -7.86
N GLU A 254 7.50 -20.89 -6.80
CA GLU A 254 6.42 -21.67 -6.19
C GLU A 254 5.22 -21.89 -7.14
N SER A 255 5.12 -21.10 -8.20
CA SER A 255 4.05 -21.16 -9.19
C SER A 255 4.43 -21.93 -10.46
N GLU A 256 5.73 -22.22 -10.66
CA GLU A 256 6.21 -23.01 -11.80
C GLU A 256 5.63 -24.44 -11.78
N GLY A 257 5.17 -24.90 -12.95
CA GLY A 257 4.63 -26.26 -13.12
C GLY A 257 3.23 -26.49 -12.54
N LYS A 258 2.59 -25.46 -11.96
CA LYS A 258 1.20 -25.54 -11.49
C LYS A 258 0.22 -25.14 -12.60
N ILE A 259 -0.96 -25.75 -12.62
CA ILE A 259 -2.09 -25.25 -13.41
C ILE A 259 -2.68 -24.08 -12.63
N LEU A 260 -2.65 -22.91 -13.24
CA LEU A 260 -3.09 -21.64 -12.65
C LEU A 260 -4.25 -21.10 -13.47
N ASP A 261 -5.24 -20.52 -12.80
CA ASP A 261 -6.27 -19.74 -13.48
C ASP A 261 -5.69 -18.44 -14.07
N GLU A 262 -6.46 -17.79 -14.94
CA GLU A 262 -6.00 -16.57 -15.62
C GLU A 262 -5.79 -15.38 -14.68
N GLU A 263 -6.55 -15.31 -13.59
CA GLU A 263 -6.44 -14.23 -12.61
C GLU A 263 -5.11 -14.32 -11.85
N TYR A 264 -4.73 -15.52 -11.41
CA TYR A 264 -3.45 -15.77 -10.77
C TYR A 264 -2.27 -15.60 -11.74
N LYS A 265 -2.42 -15.97 -13.02
CA LYS A 265 -1.39 -15.67 -14.03
C LYS A 265 -1.18 -14.17 -14.22
N GLN A 266 -2.27 -13.39 -14.28
CA GLN A 266 -2.18 -11.93 -14.35
C GLN A 266 -1.51 -11.35 -13.11
N GLN A 267 -1.77 -11.93 -11.94
CA GLN A 267 -1.11 -11.52 -10.69
C GLN A 267 0.39 -11.78 -10.73
N LEU A 268 0.84 -12.95 -11.19
CA LEU A 268 2.26 -13.28 -11.32
C LEU A 268 2.99 -12.36 -12.30
N ASN A 269 2.34 -12.02 -13.43
CA ASN A 269 2.91 -11.12 -14.44
C ASN A 269 3.09 -9.68 -13.94
N GLN A 270 2.41 -9.32 -12.86
CA GLN A 270 2.55 -8.01 -12.21
C GLN A 270 3.56 -8.01 -11.05
N LEU A 271 4.13 -9.16 -10.69
CA LEU A 271 5.16 -9.23 -9.67
C LEU A 271 6.45 -8.58 -10.15
N GLY A 272 7.03 -7.76 -9.29
CA GLY A 272 8.26 -7.04 -9.56
C GLY A 272 8.18 -5.62 -9.05
N PHE A 273 9.27 -4.89 -9.22
CA PHE A 273 9.37 -3.50 -8.87
C PHE A 273 10.47 -2.85 -9.71
N LYS A 274 10.39 -1.52 -9.85
CA LYS A 274 11.47 -0.71 -10.40
C LYS A 274 12.30 -0.14 -9.24
N VAL A 275 13.59 0.02 -9.47
CA VAL A 275 14.50 0.70 -8.53
C VAL A 275 14.89 2.04 -9.13
N PHE A 276 14.72 3.10 -8.34
CA PHE A 276 15.12 4.45 -8.71
C PHE A 276 16.14 4.96 -7.69
N THR A 277 17.08 5.77 -8.15
CA THR A 277 18.02 6.50 -7.30
C THR A 277 17.79 8.00 -7.46
N LEU A 278 18.14 8.77 -6.44
CA LEU A 278 18.14 10.22 -6.53
C LEU A 278 19.47 10.68 -7.13
N SER A 279 19.39 11.43 -8.22
CA SER A 279 20.52 12.10 -8.86
C SER A 279 20.32 13.62 -8.85
N LYS A 280 21.35 14.36 -9.27
CA LYS A 280 21.18 15.79 -9.55
C LYS A 280 20.25 15.94 -10.76
N SER A 281 19.36 16.93 -10.72
CA SER A 281 18.44 17.23 -11.81
C SER A 281 19.20 17.45 -13.12
N SER A 282 18.66 16.90 -14.21
CA SER A 282 19.14 17.14 -15.57
C SER A 282 18.84 18.57 -16.02
N PHE A 283 17.90 19.24 -15.35
CA PHE A 283 17.54 20.61 -15.65
C PHE A 283 18.26 21.57 -14.69
N PRO A 284 18.96 22.59 -15.23
CA PRO A 284 19.63 23.57 -14.39
C PRO A 284 18.60 24.36 -13.59
N ARG A 285 18.64 24.28 -12.26
CA ARG A 285 17.87 25.18 -11.39
C ARG A 285 18.35 26.62 -11.55
N THR A 286 17.44 27.55 -11.83
CA THR A 286 17.68 28.99 -12.04
C THR A 286 17.49 29.80 -10.74
N ASP A 287 18.22 29.45 -9.69
CA ASP A 287 18.03 30.03 -8.35
C ASP A 287 19.29 30.76 -7.83
N PHE A 288 19.95 31.56 -8.68
CA PHE A 288 21.10 32.33 -8.21
C PHE A 288 20.67 33.37 -7.18
N THR A 289 21.27 33.30 -5.99
CA THR A 289 21.07 34.28 -4.93
C THR A 289 22.42 34.91 -4.59
N PRO A 290 22.55 36.25 -4.67
CA PRO A 290 23.77 36.94 -4.24
C PRO A 290 24.08 36.66 -2.76
N ASP A 291 25.36 36.53 -2.43
CA ASP A 291 25.81 36.38 -1.06
C ASP A 291 25.86 37.77 -0.40
N PRO A 292 25.03 38.04 0.63
CA PRO A 292 24.97 39.36 1.28
C PRO A 292 26.26 39.72 2.04
N THR A 293 27.16 38.76 2.24
CA THR A 293 28.46 38.97 2.89
C THR A 293 29.58 39.36 1.93
N LYS A 294 29.34 39.32 0.61
CA LYS A 294 30.33 39.60 -0.45
C LYS A 294 30.11 40.94 -1.14
N ASN A 295 31.18 41.51 -1.68
CA ASN A 295 31.09 42.74 -2.48
C ASN A 295 30.50 42.47 -3.88
N GLU A 296 30.28 43.53 -4.65
CA GLU A 296 29.63 43.45 -5.96
C GLU A 296 30.47 42.70 -7.01
N GLU A 297 31.79 42.93 -7.05
CA GLU A 297 32.71 42.22 -7.96
C GLU A 297 32.76 40.71 -7.67
N GLU A 298 32.78 40.34 -6.38
CA GLU A 298 32.74 38.95 -5.92
C GLU A 298 31.42 38.26 -6.27
N ASN A 299 30.30 38.96 -6.10
CA ASN A 299 28.98 38.45 -6.50
C ASN A 299 28.85 38.33 -8.02
N LEU A 300 29.44 39.23 -8.80
CA LEU A 300 29.52 39.12 -10.26
C LEU A 300 30.35 37.89 -10.68
N ALA A 301 31.48 37.64 -10.03
CA ALA A 301 32.31 36.47 -10.30
C ALA A 301 31.56 35.17 -9.97
N LEU A 302 30.81 35.12 -8.87
CA LEU A 302 29.93 34.00 -8.54
C LEU A 302 28.85 33.79 -9.60
N PHE A 303 28.25 34.87 -10.10
CA PHE A 303 27.24 34.80 -11.15
C PHE A 303 27.81 34.27 -12.47
N HIS A 304 28.99 34.74 -12.88
CA HIS A 304 29.67 34.23 -14.09
C HIS A 304 30.05 32.75 -13.96
N ASN A 305 30.56 32.33 -12.80
CA ASN A 305 30.84 30.92 -12.53
C ASN A 305 29.56 30.07 -12.55
N TYR A 306 28.48 30.59 -11.95
CA TYR A 306 27.18 29.96 -11.98
C TYR A 306 26.66 29.76 -13.41
N ILE A 307 26.72 30.80 -14.27
CA ILE A 307 26.35 30.69 -15.68
C ILE A 307 27.20 29.62 -16.38
N LYS A 308 28.53 29.66 -16.22
CA LYS A 308 29.44 28.70 -16.86
C LYS A 308 29.17 27.26 -16.44
N GLU A 309 28.90 27.03 -15.16
CA GLU A 309 28.48 25.72 -14.66
C GLU A 309 27.15 25.28 -15.27
N LYS A 310 26.18 26.19 -15.44
CA LYS A 310 24.91 25.88 -16.10
C LYS A 310 25.07 25.58 -17.59
N GLU A 311 25.88 26.36 -18.30
CA GLU A 311 26.20 26.12 -19.70
C GLU A 311 26.89 24.76 -19.90
N SER A 312 27.79 24.37 -18.99
CA SER A 312 28.41 23.03 -19.01
C SER A 312 27.41 21.90 -18.73
N GLN A 313 26.40 22.13 -17.88
CA GLN A 313 25.30 21.19 -17.67
C GLN A 313 24.42 21.01 -18.91
N LEU A 314 24.27 22.05 -19.72
CA LEU A 314 23.53 22.00 -20.99
C LEU A 314 24.29 21.25 -22.11
N THR A 315 25.62 21.12 -21.99
CA THR A 315 26.49 20.41 -22.96
C THR A 315 26.78 18.96 -22.59
N LEU A 316 26.46 18.53 -21.36
CA LEU A 316 26.58 17.13 -20.96
C LEU A 316 25.60 16.27 -21.76
N VAL A 317 26.11 15.16 -22.30
CA VAL A 317 25.28 14.12 -22.91
C VAL A 317 24.37 13.57 -21.82
N PHE A 318 23.09 13.94 -21.88
CA PHE A 318 22.10 13.42 -20.95
C PHE A 318 21.95 11.93 -21.15
N ASN A 319 21.82 11.19 -20.05
CA ASN A 319 21.25 9.86 -20.12
C ASN A 319 19.77 10.02 -20.52
N GLU A 320 19.43 9.53 -21.71
CA GLU A 320 18.08 9.59 -22.29
C GLU A 320 17.02 9.05 -21.32
N GLU A 321 17.30 7.92 -20.67
CA GLU A 321 16.36 7.29 -19.75
C GLU A 321 16.13 8.14 -18.50
N GLU A 322 17.19 8.71 -17.92
CA GLU A 322 17.10 9.58 -16.74
C GLU A 322 16.32 10.85 -17.06
N LEU A 323 16.58 11.45 -18.23
CA LEU A 323 15.91 12.67 -18.67
C LEU A 323 14.42 12.42 -18.95
N ILE A 324 14.08 11.35 -19.66
CA ILE A 324 12.69 10.94 -19.88
C ILE A 324 11.99 10.71 -18.54
N THR A 325 12.64 9.99 -17.61
CA THR A 325 12.09 9.72 -16.28
C THR A 325 11.77 11.02 -15.53
N GLU A 326 12.73 11.95 -15.49
CA GLU A 326 12.56 13.23 -14.81
C GLU A 326 11.43 14.07 -15.44
N ILE A 327 11.38 14.16 -16.78
CA ILE A 327 10.33 14.88 -17.51
C ILE A 327 8.96 14.29 -17.21
N LEU A 328 8.80 12.97 -17.32
CA LEU A 328 7.51 12.32 -17.10
C LEU A 328 7.02 12.51 -15.66
N ILE A 329 7.89 12.40 -14.66
CA ILE A 329 7.54 12.67 -13.26
C ILE A 329 7.13 14.13 -13.07
N LYS A 330 7.84 15.10 -13.67
CA LYS A 330 7.46 16.54 -13.61
C LYS A 330 6.13 16.82 -14.30
N GLN A 331 5.79 16.06 -15.35
CA GLN A 331 4.48 16.06 -16.00
C GLN A 331 3.42 15.25 -15.22
N GLY A 332 3.80 14.73 -14.06
CA GLY A 332 2.95 14.02 -13.11
C GLY A 332 2.54 12.62 -13.55
N PHE A 333 3.31 11.96 -14.41
CA PHE A 333 3.17 10.52 -14.64
C PHE A 333 3.55 9.75 -13.38
N MET A 334 2.89 8.62 -13.17
CA MET A 334 3.23 7.67 -12.11
C MET A 334 4.52 6.92 -12.46
N LEU A 335 5.29 6.51 -11.44
CA LEU A 335 6.54 5.73 -11.60
C LEU A 335 6.36 4.39 -12.34
N THR A 336 5.11 3.92 -12.44
CA THR A 336 4.71 2.72 -13.19
C THR A 336 4.58 2.95 -14.70
N TYR A 337 4.95 4.13 -15.22
CA TYR A 337 4.89 4.40 -16.66
C TYR A 337 5.65 3.34 -17.47
N LYS A 338 5.19 3.12 -18.69
CA LYS A 338 5.83 2.29 -19.72
C LYS A 338 6.19 3.17 -20.90
N LEU A 339 7.26 2.81 -21.58
CA LEU A 339 7.70 3.43 -22.81
C LEU A 339 7.61 2.40 -23.93
N GLU A 340 7.02 2.79 -25.05
CA GLU A 340 6.96 1.99 -26.26
C GLU A 340 7.58 2.78 -27.41
N LYS A 341 8.71 2.30 -27.94
CA LYS A 341 9.39 2.97 -29.07
C LYS A 341 8.52 2.91 -30.32
N GLN A 342 8.34 4.06 -30.95
CA GLN A 342 7.47 4.22 -32.12
C GLN A 342 8.28 4.05 -33.41
N ALA A 343 8.17 2.88 -34.04
CA ALA A 343 8.97 2.52 -35.21
C ALA A 343 8.67 3.36 -36.47
N SER A 344 7.54 4.06 -36.50
CA SER A 344 7.18 4.97 -37.60
C SER A 344 8.08 6.20 -37.70
N PHE A 345 8.75 6.59 -36.61
CA PHE A 345 9.69 7.71 -36.60
C PHE A 345 11.10 7.17 -36.84
N THR A 346 11.60 7.34 -38.06
CA THR A 346 12.92 6.81 -38.47
C THR A 346 14.05 7.81 -38.21
N GLN A 347 13.74 9.10 -38.27
CA GLN A 347 14.70 10.20 -38.09
C GLN A 347 14.81 10.70 -36.64
N ASN A 348 13.85 10.31 -35.79
CA ASN A 348 13.85 10.66 -34.38
C ASN A 348 13.50 9.44 -33.52
N THR A 349 14.09 9.35 -32.33
CA THR A 349 13.68 8.40 -31.31
C THR A 349 12.47 8.98 -30.55
N VAL A 350 11.29 8.47 -30.89
CA VAL A 350 10.03 8.84 -30.24
C VAL A 350 9.49 7.65 -29.45
N TYR A 351 9.10 7.90 -28.21
CA TYR A 351 8.40 6.92 -27.38
C TYR A 351 6.96 7.34 -27.16
N TRP A 352 6.08 6.35 -27.11
CA TRP A 352 4.77 6.46 -26.49
C TRP A 352 4.90 6.14 -25.01
N ALA A 353 4.66 7.14 -24.16
CA ALA A 353 4.68 7.01 -22.71
C ALA A 353 3.25 6.86 -22.18
N THR A 354 2.99 5.86 -21.34
CA THR A 354 1.70 5.72 -20.64
C THR A 354 1.87 5.15 -19.24
N ASP A 355 1.09 5.64 -18.28
CA ASP A 355 0.97 5.06 -16.93
C ASP A 355 -0.42 4.46 -16.65
N GLY A 356 -1.24 4.34 -17.70
CA GLY A 356 -2.65 3.93 -17.64
C GLY A 356 -3.64 5.06 -17.31
N LYS A 357 -3.16 6.24 -16.89
CA LYS A 357 -3.97 7.44 -16.63
C LYS A 357 -3.59 8.61 -17.55
N LYS A 358 -2.30 8.74 -17.82
CA LYS A 358 -1.70 9.76 -18.69
C LYS A 358 -1.01 9.07 -19.85
N GLU A 359 -1.01 9.77 -20.96
CA GLU A 359 -0.38 9.34 -22.20
C GLU A 359 0.23 10.55 -22.92
N ALA A 360 1.40 10.34 -23.53
CA ALA A 360 2.08 11.34 -24.33
C ALA A 360 3.12 10.68 -25.25
N TYR A 361 3.33 11.27 -26.43
CA TYR A 361 4.56 11.06 -27.17
C TYR A 361 5.68 11.87 -26.52
N ILE A 362 6.87 11.28 -26.41
CA ILE A 362 8.06 11.94 -25.88
C ILE A 362 9.29 11.65 -26.73
N THR A 363 10.08 12.68 -26.98
CA THR A 363 11.43 12.56 -27.56
C THR A 363 12.40 13.48 -26.81
N VAL A 364 13.63 13.01 -26.63
CA VAL A 364 14.72 13.81 -26.03
C VAL A 364 15.90 13.93 -26.99
N ASP A 365 15.66 13.71 -28.28
CA ASP A 365 16.65 13.93 -29.33
C ASP A 365 17.08 15.40 -29.35
N ALA A 366 18.35 15.64 -29.66
CA ALA A 366 18.91 16.99 -29.70
C ALA A 366 18.39 17.85 -30.86
N ASN A 367 17.74 17.25 -31.86
CA ASN A 367 17.15 17.95 -33.00
C ASN A 367 15.88 17.22 -33.44
N LEU A 368 14.80 17.98 -33.67
CA LEU A 368 13.53 17.43 -34.16
C LEU A 368 13.48 17.55 -35.69
N ASN A 369 13.42 16.42 -36.39
CA ASN A 369 13.35 16.37 -37.85
C ASN A 369 12.00 16.90 -38.35
N ASP A 370 12.00 17.52 -39.53
CA ASP A 370 10.82 18.15 -40.13
C ASP A 370 9.68 17.15 -40.35
N GLU A 371 9.99 15.90 -40.73
CA GLU A 371 8.98 14.83 -40.87
C GLU A 371 8.24 14.56 -39.53
N THR A 372 8.97 14.57 -38.42
CA THR A 372 8.39 14.39 -37.08
C THR A 372 7.54 15.60 -36.69
N VAL A 373 7.98 16.82 -37.02
CA VAL A 373 7.21 18.05 -36.78
C VAL A 373 5.90 18.03 -37.56
N GLU A 374 5.95 17.71 -38.85
CA GLU A 374 4.77 17.63 -39.71
C GLU A 374 3.76 16.60 -39.20
N TYR A 375 4.24 15.43 -38.74
CA TYR A 375 3.38 14.43 -38.12
C TYR A 375 2.58 15.01 -36.95
N PHE A 376 3.24 15.65 -35.98
CA PHE A 376 2.57 16.19 -34.79
C PHE A 376 1.72 17.44 -35.08
N MET A 377 2.00 18.17 -36.16
CA MET A 377 1.12 19.23 -36.64
C MET A 377 -0.18 18.69 -37.25
N GLN A 378 -0.17 17.47 -37.79
CA GLN A 378 -1.33 16.79 -38.37
C GLN A 378 -2.08 15.92 -37.34
N HIS A 379 -1.40 15.44 -36.30
CA HIS A 379 -1.94 14.53 -35.27
C HIS A 379 -1.93 15.20 -33.89
N THR A 380 -2.87 16.12 -33.67
CA THR A 380 -2.94 16.96 -32.47
C THR A 380 -3.86 16.40 -31.37
N ASP A 381 -4.29 15.14 -31.50
CA ASP A 381 -5.19 14.49 -30.54
C ASP A 381 -4.46 14.11 -29.25
N LYS A 382 -3.17 13.75 -29.33
CA LYS A 382 -2.32 13.36 -28.20
C LYS A 382 -1.37 14.46 -27.75
N LYS A 383 -0.87 14.31 -26.52
CA LYS A 383 0.20 15.17 -26.00
C LYS A 383 1.53 14.82 -26.66
N PHE A 384 2.34 15.84 -26.93
CA PHE A 384 3.71 15.70 -27.40
C PHE A 384 4.65 16.48 -26.50
N ILE A 385 5.69 15.80 -26.03
CA ILE A 385 6.73 16.33 -25.16
C ILE A 385 8.06 16.23 -25.91
N CYS A 386 8.77 17.34 -26.00
CA CYS A 386 10.14 17.33 -26.49
C CYS A 386 11.01 18.27 -25.67
N ILE A 387 12.32 18.16 -25.79
CA ILE A 387 13.23 19.13 -25.19
C ILE A 387 13.25 20.41 -26.01
N GLU A 388 13.28 21.57 -25.33
CA GLU A 388 13.21 22.87 -26.01
C GLU A 388 14.37 23.07 -26.99
N ARG A 389 15.57 22.59 -26.65
CA ARG A 389 16.76 22.71 -27.51
C ARG A 389 16.65 21.99 -28.86
N ALA A 390 15.70 21.07 -29.01
CA ALA A 390 15.49 20.33 -30.25
C ALA A 390 14.79 21.15 -31.34
N LEU A 391 14.31 22.35 -30.99
CA LEU A 391 13.44 23.16 -31.81
C LEU A 391 14.15 24.46 -32.20
N ASP A 392 14.04 24.83 -33.48
CA ASP A 392 14.21 26.22 -33.89
C ASP A 392 12.93 27.04 -33.59
N THR A 393 13.03 28.37 -33.76
CA THR A 393 11.93 29.31 -33.49
C THR A 393 10.68 28.99 -34.32
N THR A 394 10.85 28.56 -35.57
CA THR A 394 9.76 28.25 -36.50
C THR A 394 9.04 26.97 -36.07
N LYS A 395 9.78 25.90 -35.78
CA LYS A 395 9.24 24.62 -35.31
C LYS A 395 8.47 24.81 -34.01
N LYS A 396 9.06 25.53 -33.05
CA LYS A 396 8.42 25.81 -31.75
C LYS A 396 7.11 26.58 -31.92
N PHE A 397 7.09 27.61 -32.76
CA PHE A 397 5.88 28.39 -33.02
C PHE A 397 4.79 27.53 -33.66
N ASN A 398 5.13 26.80 -34.73
CA ASN A 398 4.17 25.98 -35.47
C ASN A 398 3.54 24.87 -34.61
N LEU A 399 4.34 24.16 -33.82
CA LEU A 399 3.85 23.13 -32.91
C LEU A 399 2.95 23.72 -31.82
N LYS A 400 3.35 24.86 -31.22
CA LYS A 400 2.57 25.52 -30.18
C LYS A 400 1.22 26.02 -30.69
N GLU A 401 1.18 26.64 -31.87
CA GLU A 401 -0.06 27.07 -32.54
C GLU A 401 -1.00 25.89 -32.80
N LYS A 402 -0.47 24.78 -33.35
CA LYS A 402 -1.29 23.64 -33.77
C LYS A 402 -1.77 22.76 -32.61
N MET A 403 -0.92 22.51 -31.62
CA MET A 403 -1.20 21.57 -30.54
C MET A 403 -1.67 22.25 -29.25
N GLN A 404 -1.46 23.56 -29.11
CA GLN A 404 -1.89 24.34 -27.94
C GLN A 404 -1.42 23.69 -26.63
N GLU A 405 -2.33 23.44 -25.68
CA GLU A 405 -2.05 22.85 -24.36
C GLU A 405 -1.53 21.41 -24.41
N LYS A 406 -1.50 20.77 -25.59
CA LYS A 406 -1.00 19.40 -25.76
C LYS A 406 0.48 19.36 -26.13
N PHE A 407 1.10 20.50 -26.40
CA PHE A 407 2.52 20.58 -26.70
C PHE A 407 3.32 21.12 -25.52
N PHE A 408 4.34 20.37 -25.13
CA PHE A 408 5.25 20.72 -24.04
C PHE A 408 6.69 20.64 -24.54
N ALA A 409 7.28 21.81 -24.76
CA ALA A 409 8.73 21.95 -24.87
C ALA A 409 9.30 22.11 -23.46
N PHE A 410 10.12 21.15 -23.02
CA PHE A 410 10.65 21.05 -21.66
C PHE A 410 12.08 21.58 -21.56
#